data_AF-A0A3M1PY61-F1
#
_entry.id   AF-A0A3M1PY61-F1
#
_cell.length_a   1.000
_cell.length_b   1.000
_cell.length_c   1.000
_cell.angle_alpha   90.00
_cell.angle_beta   90.00
_cell.angle_gamma   90.00
#
_symmetry.space_group_name_H-M   'P 1'
#
loop_
_entity.id
_entity.type
_entity.pdbx_description
1 polymer ?
#
loop_
_entity_poly.entity_id
_entity_poly.type
_entity_poly.pdbx_seq_one_letter_code
_entity_poly.pdbx_strand_id
1 'polypeptide(L)'
;MTEQDNVRILEVDGRTVHLVGTAHVSRESVEEVRRVIESVRPDTVVVELDDQRLEAMTDEERWRRLDIFQVIRQRKVPFLLASLALASYQERIGRRLGVRPGA
;
A
#
# COMPACT_ATOMS: atom_id res chain seq x y z
N MET A 1 -21.26 4.80 -27.76
CA MET A 1 -20.00 4.08 -27.51
C MET A 1 -19.32 4.81 -26.39
N THR A 2 -19.26 4.21 -25.21
CA THR A 2 -18.64 4.83 -24.02
C THR A 2 -17.14 4.94 -24.24
N GLU A 3 -16.65 6.16 -24.43
CA GLU A 3 -15.26 6.51 -24.10
C GLU A 3 -15.06 6.12 -22.62
N GLN A 4 -14.23 5.12 -22.37
CA GLN A 4 -13.63 4.97 -21.05
C GLN A 4 -12.51 6.01 -21.01
N ASP A 5 -12.83 7.23 -20.54
CA ASP A 5 -11.90 8.37 -20.51
C ASP A 5 -10.54 8.06 -19.85
N ASN A 6 -10.48 6.99 -19.06
CA ASN A 6 -9.30 6.58 -18.31
C ASN A 6 -8.50 5.43 -18.92
N VAL A 7 -8.93 4.81 -20.02
CA VAL A 7 -8.21 3.67 -20.64
C VAL A 7 -7.77 4.02 -22.05
N ARG A 8 -6.44 4.06 -22.27
CA ARG A 8 -5.85 4.33 -23.58
C ARG A 8 -5.18 3.09 -24.13
N ILE A 9 -5.52 2.73 -25.37
CA ILE A 9 -4.92 1.59 -26.07
C ILE A 9 -3.76 2.08 -26.93
N LEU A 10 -2.60 1.45 -26.78
CA LEU A 10 -1.37 1.76 -27.51
C LEU A 10 -0.84 0.49 -28.18
N GLU A 11 -0.27 0.64 -29.38
CA GLU A 11 0.45 -0.43 -30.06
C GLU A 11 1.95 -0.13 -29.99
N VAL A 12 2.71 -1.02 -29.34
CA VAL A 12 4.15 -0.85 -29.11
C VAL A 12 4.86 -2.16 -29.42
N ASP A 13 5.76 -2.15 -30.42
CA ASP A 13 6.56 -3.31 -30.83
C ASP A 13 5.73 -4.59 -31.07
N GLY A 14 4.54 -4.43 -31.66
CA GLY A 14 3.62 -5.54 -31.92
C GLY A 14 2.86 -6.05 -30.69
N ARG A 15 2.86 -5.29 -29.59
CA ARG A 15 2.09 -5.57 -28.38
C ARG A 15 1.01 -4.50 -28.18
N THR A 16 -0.17 -4.95 -27.81
CA THR A 16 -1.25 -4.07 -27.36
C THR A 16 -1.06 -3.75 -25.87
N VAL A 17 -0.95 -2.47 -25.55
CA VAL A 17 -0.81 -1.96 -24.19
C VAL A 17 -2.08 -1.20 -23.82
N HIS A 18 -2.76 -1.66 -22.77
CA HIS A 18 -3.89 -0.95 -22.15
C HIS A 18 -3.38 -0.09 -21.00
N LEU A 19 -3.21 1.21 -21.25
CA LEU A 19 -2.79 2.17 -20.23
C LEU A 19 -4.01 2.67 -19.45
N VAL A 20 -4.09 2.34 -18.16
CA VAL A 20 -5.21 2.71 -17.28
C VAL A 20 -4.78 3.84 -16.36
N GLY A 21 -5.34 5.03 -16.56
CA GLY A 21 -5.18 6.16 -15.65
C GLY A 21 -5.92 5.91 -14.35
N THR A 22 -5.29 6.22 -13.21
CA THR A 22 -5.92 6.11 -11.89
C THR A 22 -5.85 7.44 -11.15
N ALA A 23 -6.86 7.75 -10.34
CA ALA A 23 -6.83 8.85 -9.40
C ALA A 23 -6.32 8.38 -8.03
N HIS A 24 -5.52 9.20 -7.34
CA HIS A 24 -4.90 8.87 -6.06
C HIS A 24 -5.92 8.36 -5.04
N VAL A 25 -5.72 7.14 -4.53
CA VAL A 25 -6.51 6.51 -3.45
C VAL A 25 -8.03 6.49 -3.74
N SER A 26 -8.43 6.47 -5.02
CA SER A 26 -9.83 6.36 -5.40
C SER A 26 -10.27 4.90 -5.47
N ARG A 27 -11.28 4.55 -4.67
CA ARG A 27 -11.93 3.22 -4.72
C ARG A 27 -12.52 2.93 -6.09
N GLU A 28 -13.00 3.98 -6.77
CA GLU A 28 -13.56 3.87 -8.12
C GLU A 28 -12.48 3.49 -9.14
N SER A 29 -11.28 4.08 -9.05
CA SER A 29 -10.16 3.72 -9.92
C SER A 29 -9.70 2.27 -9.68
N VAL A 30 -9.71 1.79 -8.44
CA VAL A 30 -9.39 0.38 -8.13
C VAL A 30 -10.39 -0.57 -8.78
N GLU A 31 -11.68 -0.26 -8.71
CA GLU A 31 -12.73 -1.07 -9.32
C GLU A 31 -12.65 -1.03 -10.86
N GLU A 32 -12.32 0.13 -11.43
CA GLU A 32 -12.10 0.28 -12.87
C GLU A 32 -10.94 -0.60 -13.35
N VAL A 33 -9.77 -0.51 -12.69
CA VAL A 33 -8.61 -1.37 -12.97
C VAL A 33 -9.00 -2.85 -12.90
N ARG A 34 -9.76 -3.24 -11.87
CA ARG A 34 -10.23 -4.62 -11.71
C ARG A 34 -11.05 -5.07 -12.92
N ARG A 35 -12.04 -4.28 -13.35
CA ARG A 35 -12.88 -4.58 -14.52
C ARG A 35 -12.07 -4.66 -15.81
N VAL A 36 -11.08 -3.78 -16.00
CA VAL A 36 -10.19 -3.83 -17.17
C VAL A 36 -9.38 -5.12 -17.18
N ILE A 37 -8.78 -5.53 -16.06
CA ILE A 37 -8.01 -6.77 -15.98
C ILE A 37 -8.89 -7.99 -16.25
N GLU A 38 -10.09 -8.05 -15.65
CA GLU A 38 -11.02 -9.17 -15.82
C GLU A 38 -11.55 -9.31 -17.27
N SER A 39 -11.70 -8.18 -17.98
CA SER A 39 -12.20 -8.14 -19.36
C SER A 39 -11.11 -8.35 -20.41
N VAL A 40 -9.98 -7.64 -20.30
CA VAL A 40 -8.86 -7.72 -21.26
C VAL A 40 -8.07 -9.01 -21.09
N ARG A 41 -7.95 -9.50 -19.85
CA ARG A 41 -7.13 -10.67 -19.47
C ARG A 41 -5.70 -10.58 -20.05
N PRO A 42 -4.94 -9.53 -19.70
CA PRO A 42 -3.61 -9.34 -20.24
C PRO A 42 -2.65 -10.43 -19.75
N ASP A 43 -1.65 -10.76 -20.56
CA ASP A 43 -0.57 -11.68 -20.19
C ASP A 43 0.32 -11.13 -19.07
N THR A 44 0.37 -9.81 -18.91
CA THR A 44 1.23 -9.13 -17.93
C THR A 44 0.55 -7.86 -17.43
N VAL A 45 0.65 -7.61 -16.12
CA VAL A 45 0.22 -6.36 -15.49
C VAL A 45 1.47 -5.63 -15.00
N VAL A 46 1.63 -4.39 -15.46
CA VAL A 46 2.72 -3.49 -15.05
C VAL A 46 2.12 -2.40 -14.18
N VAL A 47 2.71 -2.16 -13.02
CA VAL A 47 2.27 -1.14 -12.06
C VAL A 47 3.32 -0.05 -11.98
N GLU A 48 2.92 1.20 -12.18
CA GLU A 48 3.78 2.35 -11.94
C GLU A 48 3.95 2.56 -10.42
N LEU A 49 5.19 2.48 -9.94
CA LEU A 49 5.54 2.68 -8.53
C LEU A 49 6.77 3.57 -8.45
N ASP A 50 6.78 4.46 -7.47
CA ASP A 50 8.01 5.12 -7.03
C ASP A 50 8.92 4.15 -6.26
N ASP A 51 10.20 4.49 -6.12
CA ASP A 51 11.21 3.65 -5.47
C ASP A 51 10.81 3.25 -4.04
N GLN A 52 10.19 4.15 -3.29
CA GLN A 52 9.80 3.89 -1.90
C GLN A 52 8.68 2.85 -1.82
N ARG A 53 7.67 2.96 -2.71
CA ARG A 53 6.58 1.98 -2.81
C ARG A 53 7.07 0.64 -3.33
N LEU A 54 7.98 0.64 -4.30
CA LEU A 54 8.59 -0.58 -4.80
C LEU A 54 9.38 -1.30 -3.68
N GLU A 55 10.21 -0.58 -2.93
CA GLU A 55 10.92 -1.13 -1.76
C GLU A 55 9.94 -1.68 -0.71
N ALA A 56 8.85 -0.95 -0.42
CA ALA A 56 7.84 -1.39 0.53
C ALA A 56 7.10 -2.67 0.08
N MET A 57 6.83 -2.83 -1.22
CA MET A 57 6.15 -4.00 -1.77
C MET A 57 7.07 -5.22 -1.92
N THR A 58 8.37 -5.02 -2.14
CA THR A 58 9.32 -6.10 -2.39
C THR A 58 10.04 -6.58 -1.13
N ASP A 59 10.10 -5.76 -0.07
CA ASP A 59 10.85 -6.07 1.15
C ASP A 59 10.07 -5.63 2.40
N GLU A 60 8.97 -6.34 2.72
CA GLU A 60 8.17 -6.15 3.94
C GLU A 60 9.03 -6.18 5.22
N GLU A 61 10.13 -6.93 5.19
CA GLU A 61 11.06 -7.11 6.30
C GLU A 61 12.03 -5.93 6.48
N ARG A 62 12.40 -5.22 5.40
CA ARG A 62 13.33 -4.08 5.46
C ARG A 62 12.73 -2.86 6.13
N TRP A 63 11.43 -2.58 6.00
CA TRP A 63 10.79 -1.52 6.78
C TRP A 63 10.90 -1.78 8.29
N ARG A 64 10.60 -3.02 8.73
CA ARG A 64 10.73 -3.41 10.15
C ARG A 64 12.15 -3.28 10.67
N ARG A 65 13.14 -3.67 9.86
CA ARG A 65 14.56 -3.55 10.24
C ARG A 65 15.04 -2.11 10.25
N LEU A 66 14.72 -1.32 9.22
CA LEU A 66 15.14 0.08 9.10
C LEU A 66 14.59 0.93 10.26
N ASP A 67 13.33 0.73 10.67
CA ASP A 67 12.74 1.46 11.79
C ASP A 67 13.48 1.20 13.10
N ILE A 68 13.77 -0.06 13.42
CA ILE A 68 14.47 -0.42 14.67
C ILE A 68 15.90 0.14 14.66
N PHE A 69 16.65 -0.04 13.56
CA PHE A 69 18.01 0.49 13.45
C PHE A 69 18.05 2.02 13.45
N GLN A 70 17.10 2.70 12.81
CA GLN A 70 16.95 4.16 12.84
C GLN A 70 16.63 4.66 14.24
N VAL A 71 15.68 4.03 14.95
CA VAL A 71 15.32 4.39 16.33
C VAL A 71 16.53 4.25 17.26
N ILE A 72 17.32 3.19 17.09
CA ILE A 72 18.56 2.97 17.85
C ILE A 72 19.61 4.04 17.49
N ARG A 73 19.84 4.29 16.20
CA ARG A 73 20.81 5.28 15.72
C ARG A 73 20.46 6.70 16.15
N GLN A 74 19.18 7.04 16.20
CA GLN A 74 18.66 8.33 16.65
C GLN A 74 18.53 8.43 18.19
N ARG A 75 18.96 7.41 18.95
CA ARG A 75 18.85 7.32 20.42
C ARG A 75 17.41 7.47 20.94
N LYS A 76 16.41 7.13 20.13
CA LYS A 76 14.97 7.20 20.47
C LYS A 76 14.43 5.94 21.14
N VAL A 77 15.31 4.99 21.49
CA VAL A 77 14.97 3.73 22.15
C VAL A 77 14.13 3.92 23.43
N PRO A 78 14.44 4.88 24.33
CA PRO A 78 13.63 5.08 25.54
C PRO A 78 12.19 5.52 25.22
N PHE A 79 12.01 6.32 24.18
CA PHE A 79 10.69 6.79 23.74
C PHE A 79 9.86 5.65 23.15
N LEU A 80 10.47 4.80 22.30
CA LEU A 80 9.81 3.61 21.76
C LEU A 80 9.39 2.63 22.89
N LEU A 81 10.24 2.42 23.89
CA LEU A 81 9.90 1.58 25.04
C LEU A 81 8.75 2.17 25.87
N ALA A 82 8.74 3.49 26.07
CA ALA A 82 7.65 4.18 26.75
C ALA A 82 6.32 4.06 25.97
N SER A 83 6.34 4.22 24.65
CA SER A 83 5.13 4.09 23.82
C SER A 83 4.61 2.67 23.80
N LEU A 84 5.49 1.66 23.77
CA LEU A 84 5.10 0.25 23.84
C LEU A 84 4.53 -0.12 25.21
N ALA A 85 5.13 0.37 26.30
CA ALA A 85 4.61 0.16 27.65
C ALA A 85 3.22 0.79 27.83
N LEU A 86 3.04 2.01 27.33
CA LEU A 86 1.76 2.70 27.36
C LEU A 86 0.70 1.99 26.51
N ALA A 87 1.04 1.56 25.30
CA ALA A 87 0.14 0.79 24.44
C ALA A 87 -0.28 -0.54 25.07
N SER A 88 0.65 -1.27 25.69
CA SER A 88 0.35 -2.51 26.42
C SER A 88 -0.57 -2.26 27.62
N TYR A 89 -0.36 -1.16 28.34
CA TYR A 89 -1.23 -0.76 29.44
C TYR A 89 -2.64 -0.39 28.96
N GLN A 90 -2.74 0.40 27.89
CA GLN A 90 -4.00 0.75 27.23
C GLN A 90 -4.74 -0.50 26.74
N GLU A 91 -4.04 -1.44 26.13
CA GLU A 91 -4.62 -2.71 25.69
C GLU A 91 -5.15 -3.55 26.87
N ARG A 92 -4.39 -3.63 27.96
CA ARG A 92 -4.81 -4.34 29.18
C ARG A 92 -6.07 -3.72 29.81
N ILE A 93 -6.18 -2.39 29.81
CA ILE A 93 -7.39 -1.68 30.28
C ILE A 93 -8.55 -1.90 29.31
N GLY A 94 -8.33 -1.76 28.00
CA GLY A 94 -9.37 -1.95 26.97
C GLY A 94 -9.98 -3.36 27.03
N ARG A 95 -9.16 -4.40 27.22
CA ARG A 95 -9.64 -5.78 27.42
C ARG A 95 -10.50 -5.94 28.68
N ARG A 96 -10.24 -5.21 29.78
CA ARG A 96 -11.07 -5.24 31.00
C ARG A 96 -12.40 -4.50 30.84
N LEU A 97 -12.46 -3.52 29.94
CA LEU A 97 -13.66 -2.73 29.64
C LEU A 97 -14.44 -3.26 28.42
N GLY A 98 -13.98 -4.34 27.78
CA GLY A 98 -14.63 -4.95 26.62
C GLY A 98 -14.53 -4.15 25.31
N VAL A 99 -13.66 -3.13 25.26
CA VAL A 99 -13.50 -2.25 24.09
C VAL A 99 -12.14 -2.49 23.46
N ARG A 100 -12.11 -2.83 22.17
CA ARG A 100 -10.84 -2.99 21.43
C ARG A 100 -10.23 -1.60 21.22
N PRO A 101 -8.95 -1.36 21.61
CA PRO A 101 -8.28 -0.11 21.29
C PRO A 101 -8.14 0.02 19.78
N GLY A 102 -8.59 1.15 19.20
CA GLY A 102 -8.47 1.45 17.77
C GLY A 102 -9.77 1.70 17.01
N ALA A 103 -10.84 2.16 17.67
CA ALA A 103 -11.89 2.90 16.97
C ALA A 103 -11.43 4.35 16.74
#